data_AF-A0A2D0IA42-F1
#
_entry.id   AF-A0A2D0IA42-F1
#
_cell.length_a   1.000
_cell.length_b   1.000
_cell.length_c   1.000
_cell.angle_alpha   90.00
_cell.angle_beta   90.00
_cell.angle_gamma   90.00
#
_symmetry.space_group_name_H-M   'P 1'
#
loop_
_entity.id
_entity.type
_entity.pdbx_description
1 polymer ?
#
loop_
_entity_poly.entity_id
_entity_poly.type
_entity_poly.pdbx_seq_one_letter_code
_entity_poly.pdbx_strand_id
1 'polypeptide(L)'
;MNYFWSFLFLTLSLNAAYNPFFRESVKPKKTPVATSEVRPMPLPPLLAPPIVPTEKPATFDLSKLVYNCYLETEKGKFILLKIGDNKVVLKEGDPFYANNKKYFIRNITSNYITVDDSGRIQTIYFTTGGQ
;
A
#
# COMPACT_ATOMS: atom_id res chain seq x y z
N MET A 1 -22.34 37.02 20.78
CA MET A 1 -21.39 36.68 19.69
C MET A 1 -20.67 35.39 20.07
N ASN A 2 -20.80 34.34 19.25
CA ASN A 2 -20.24 33.01 19.52
C ASN A 2 -18.79 32.90 19.03
N TYR A 3 -17.84 33.35 19.87
CA TYR A 3 -16.39 33.31 19.58
C TYR A 3 -15.78 31.90 19.58
N PHE A 4 -16.55 30.89 19.99
CA PHE A 4 -16.10 29.50 20.08
C PHE A 4 -15.64 28.93 18.72
N TRP A 5 -16.39 29.25 17.66
CA TRP A 5 -16.08 28.75 16.32
C TRP A 5 -14.82 29.40 15.73
N SER A 6 -14.59 30.68 16.03
CA SER A 6 -13.38 31.40 15.62
C SER A 6 -12.13 30.82 16.27
N PHE A 7 -12.23 30.41 17.54
CA PHE A 7 -11.13 29.80 18.27
C PHE A 7 -10.81 28.38 17.75
N LEU A 8 -11.83 27.59 17.42
CA LEU A 8 -11.66 26.25 16.86
C LEU A 8 -10.91 26.29 15.51
N PHE A 9 -11.29 27.20 14.61
CA PHE A 9 -10.60 27.37 13.32
C PHE A 9 -9.15 27.83 13.45
N LEU A 10 -8.84 28.69 14.42
CA LEU A 10 -7.48 29.14 14.68
C LEU A 10 -6.57 27.99 15.16
N THR A 11 -7.07 27.11 16.03
CA THR A 11 -6.27 25.97 16.54
C THR A 11 -6.02 24.86 15.51
N LEU A 12 -6.96 24.63 14.58
CA LEU A 12 -6.81 23.64 13.51
C LEU A 12 -5.79 24.08 12.44
N SER A 13 -5.75 25.37 12.12
CA SER A 13 -4.80 25.93 11.13
C SER A 13 -3.34 25.91 11.62
N LEU A 14 -3.11 26.03 12.94
CA LEU A 14 -1.77 25.94 13.54
C LEU A 14 -1.17 24.52 13.46
N ASN A 15 -1.99 23.46 13.48
CA ASN A 15 -1.51 22.08 13.39
C ASN A 15 -1.25 21.62 11.95
N ALA A 16 -1.92 22.21 10.94
CA ALA A 16 -1.69 21.88 9.53
C ALA A 16 -0.35 22.41 8.99
N ALA A 17 0.24 23.42 9.64
CA ALA A 17 1.52 24.02 9.24
C ALA A 17 2.76 23.27 9.79
N TYR A 18 2.58 22.26 10.64
CA TYR A 18 3.68 21.51 11.25
C TYR A 18 3.76 20.08 10.69
N ASN A 19 4.22 19.95 9.44
CA ASN A 19 4.63 18.65 8.90
C ASN A 19 6.15 18.47 9.08
N PRO A 20 6.61 17.62 10.01
CA PRO A 20 8.04 17.42 10.26
C PRO A 20 8.76 16.69 9.13
N PHE A 21 8.06 16.14 8.12
CA PHE A 21 8.66 15.36 7.03
C PHE A 21 9.34 16.20 5.92
N PHE A 22 9.15 17.52 5.87
CA PHE A 22 9.72 18.37 4.80
C PHE A 22 10.80 19.35 5.28
N ARG A 23 11.38 19.12 6.46
CA ARG A 23 12.51 19.91 6.97
C ARG A 23 13.85 19.28 6.60
N GLU A 24 14.14 19.15 5.31
CA GLU A 24 15.51 18.93 4.88
C GLU A 24 16.17 20.27 4.54
N SER A 25 17.17 20.64 5.33
CA SER A 25 18.05 21.77 5.04
C SER A 25 18.97 21.42 3.86
N VAL A 26 18.58 21.78 2.65
CA VAL A 26 19.48 21.72 1.50
C VAL A 26 20.52 22.82 1.65
N LYS A 27 21.71 22.46 2.17
CA LYS A 27 22.86 23.36 2.23
C LYS A 27 23.25 23.77 0.80
N PRO A 28 23.50 25.06 0.51
CA PRO A 28 23.92 25.48 -0.82
C PRO A 28 25.34 24.96 -1.09
N LYS A 29 25.47 24.03 -2.05
CA LYS A 29 26.76 23.58 -2.55
C LYS A 29 27.33 24.68 -3.45
N LYS A 30 28.28 25.44 -2.88
CA LYS A 30 29.08 26.45 -3.58
C LYS A 30 29.97 25.75 -4.62
N THR A 31 29.94 26.22 -5.86
CA THR A 31 31.00 26.06 -6.88
C THR A 31 31.58 27.44 -7.18
N PRO A 32 32.74 27.61 -7.85
CA PRO A 32 33.81 26.67 -8.21
C PRO A 32 35.23 27.22 -7.88
N VAL A 33 36.28 26.38 -7.82
CA VAL A 33 37.67 26.83 -8.05
C VAL A 33 38.41 25.77 -8.87
N ALA A 34 39.18 26.27 -9.84
CA ALA A 34 39.75 25.57 -10.98
C ALA A 34 41.14 24.96 -10.73
N THR A 35 41.52 24.14 -11.72
CA THR A 35 42.89 23.82 -12.19
C THR A 35 43.63 22.69 -11.49
N SER A 36 43.86 21.60 -12.23
CA SER A 36 45.18 21.17 -12.70
C SER A 36 45.33 19.64 -12.71
N GLU A 37 46.00 19.17 -13.77
CA GLU A 37 46.55 17.83 -14.01
C GLU A 37 45.62 16.69 -14.44
N VAL A 38 45.68 16.50 -15.76
CA VAL A 38 45.31 15.30 -16.52
C VAL A 38 46.06 14.09 -15.96
N ARG A 39 45.35 13.23 -15.23
CA ARG A 39 45.67 11.81 -15.11
C ARG A 39 44.50 11.02 -15.71
N PRO A 40 44.74 9.97 -16.53
CA PRO A 40 43.65 9.13 -17.00
C PRO A 40 43.04 8.40 -15.80
N MET A 41 41.80 8.77 -15.49
CA MET A 41 41.01 8.21 -14.40
C MET A 41 40.59 6.79 -14.82
N PRO A 42 40.85 5.74 -14.01
CA PRO A 42 40.32 4.43 -14.28
C PRO A 42 38.78 4.52 -14.24
N LEU A 43 38.13 3.98 -15.27
CA LEU A 43 36.67 3.95 -15.38
C LEU A 43 36.08 3.36 -14.09
N PRO A 44 35.10 4.05 -13.44
CA PRO A 44 34.43 3.47 -12.29
C PRO A 44 33.70 2.19 -12.72
N PRO A 45 33.73 1.12 -11.92
CA PRO A 45 32.94 -0.07 -12.21
C PRO A 45 31.47 0.34 -12.31
N LEU A 46 30.84 -0.01 -13.43
CA LEU A 46 29.41 0.18 -13.65
C LEU A 46 28.69 -0.41 -12.43
N LEU A 47 28.04 0.46 -11.64
CA LEU A 47 27.21 0.03 -10.52
C LEU A 47 26.22 -1.00 -11.07
N ALA A 48 26.32 -2.24 -10.58
CA ALA A 48 25.32 -3.25 -10.84
C ALA A 48 23.95 -2.66 -10.48
N PRO A 49 22.92 -2.86 -11.32
CA PRO A 49 21.60 -2.33 -11.04
C PRO A 49 21.14 -2.82 -9.66
N PRO A 50 20.46 -1.97 -8.87
CA PRO A 50 19.99 -2.35 -7.56
C PRO A 50 19.16 -3.62 -7.68
N ILE A 51 19.55 -4.65 -6.92
CA ILE A 51 18.77 -5.88 -6.78
C ILE A 51 17.52 -5.48 -6.01
N VAL A 52 16.46 -5.14 -6.75
CA VAL A 52 15.13 -4.98 -6.17
C VAL A 52 14.76 -6.36 -5.62
N PRO A 53 14.44 -6.50 -4.33
CA PRO A 53 13.89 -7.75 -3.82
C PRO A 53 12.63 -8.06 -4.63
N THR A 54 12.74 -8.99 -5.56
CA THR A 54 11.59 -9.60 -6.21
C THR A 54 11.03 -10.58 -5.19
N GLU A 55 10.39 -10.06 -4.14
CA GLU A 55 9.49 -10.87 -3.35
C GLU A 55 8.42 -11.34 -4.33
N LYS A 56 8.53 -12.60 -4.77
CA LYS A 56 7.47 -13.25 -5.53
C LYS A 56 6.18 -13.03 -4.73
N PRO A 57 5.12 -12.46 -5.32
CA PRO A 57 3.85 -12.39 -4.63
C PRO A 57 3.52 -13.81 -4.19
N ALA A 58 3.32 -13.99 -2.88
CA ALA A 58 3.03 -15.30 -2.30
C ALA A 58 1.96 -15.97 -3.17
N THR A 59 2.22 -17.16 -3.69
CA THR A 59 1.25 -17.85 -4.54
C THR A 59 0.09 -18.30 -3.65
N PHE A 60 -1.01 -17.54 -3.67
CA PHE A 60 -2.19 -17.83 -2.85
C PHE A 60 -3.04 -18.92 -3.49
N ASP A 61 -3.72 -19.76 -2.72
CA ASP A 61 -4.67 -20.75 -3.25
C ASP A 61 -6.08 -20.38 -2.79
N LEU A 62 -7.00 -20.20 -3.75
CA LEU A 62 -8.40 -19.85 -3.47
C LEU A 62 -9.11 -20.92 -2.61
N SER A 63 -8.69 -22.19 -2.70
CA SER A 63 -9.27 -23.27 -1.90
C SER A 63 -8.94 -23.16 -0.41
N LYS A 64 -7.96 -22.33 -0.04
CA LYS A 64 -7.52 -22.09 1.36
C LYS A 64 -8.03 -20.77 1.92
N LEU A 65 -9.00 -20.15 1.26
CA LEU A 65 -9.57 -18.87 1.69
C LEU A 65 -10.54 -19.11 2.84
N VAL A 66 -10.08 -18.83 4.06
CA VAL A 66 -10.89 -18.93 5.27
C VAL A 66 -11.37 -17.55 5.67
N TYR A 67 -12.68 -17.42 5.85
CA TYR A 67 -13.27 -16.19 6.36
C TYR A 67 -12.95 -15.99 7.83
N ASN A 68 -12.56 -14.77 8.18
CA ASN A 68 -12.28 -14.41 9.56
C ASN A 68 -13.23 -13.33 10.05
N CYS A 69 -13.31 -12.18 9.35
CA CYS A 69 -14.13 -11.06 9.80
C CYS A 69 -14.58 -10.16 8.63
N TYR A 70 -15.79 -9.63 8.73
CA TYR A 70 -16.35 -8.59 7.88
C TYR A 70 -16.59 -7.34 8.73
N LEU A 71 -16.22 -6.18 8.20
CA LEU A 71 -16.43 -4.89 8.85
C LEU A 71 -17.04 -3.89 7.86
N GLU A 72 -18.18 -3.33 8.22
CA GLU A 72 -18.82 -2.22 7.51
C GLU A 72 -18.71 -0.95 8.33
N THR A 73 -18.20 0.11 7.71
CA THR A 73 -18.03 1.43 8.34
C THR A 73 -18.46 2.51 7.36
N GLU A 74 -18.56 3.77 7.83
CA GLU A 74 -18.75 4.93 6.95
C GLU A 74 -17.66 5.08 5.88
N LYS A 75 -16.48 4.47 6.09
CA LYS A 75 -15.35 4.48 5.16
C LYS A 75 -15.42 3.38 4.10
N GLY A 76 -16.41 2.47 4.20
CA GLY A 76 -16.61 1.36 3.29
C GLY A 76 -16.59 0.00 3.97
N LYS A 77 -16.58 -1.04 3.13
CA LYS A 77 -16.61 -2.44 3.52
C LYS A 77 -15.22 -3.06 3.46
N PHE A 78 -14.87 -3.79 4.50
CA PHE A 78 -13.58 -4.45 4.66
C PHE A 78 -13.79 -5.91 4.99
N ILE A 79 -12.86 -6.74 4.54
CA ILE A 79 -12.82 -8.15 4.88
C ILE A 79 -11.42 -8.55 5.33
N LEU A 80 -11.37 -9.33 6.40
CA LEU A 80 -10.18 -10.02 6.86
C LEU A 80 -10.27 -11.48 6.40
N LEU A 81 -9.35 -11.87 5.53
CA LEU A 81 -9.23 -13.22 5.03
C LEU A 81 -7.99 -13.88 5.64
N LYS A 82 -8.13 -15.11 6.09
CA LYS A 82 -7.01 -15.96 6.48
C LYS A 82 -6.71 -16.90 5.31
N ILE A 83 -5.47 -16.89 4.85
CA ILE A 83 -5.00 -17.71 3.72
C ILE A 83 -3.75 -18.45 4.19
N GLY A 84 -3.90 -19.73 4.51
CA GLY A 84 -2.87 -20.47 5.26
C GLY A 84 -2.63 -19.80 6.61
N ASP A 85 -1.38 -19.43 6.91
CA ASP A 85 -1.00 -18.73 8.15
C ASP A 85 -1.08 -17.21 8.06
N ASN A 86 -1.22 -16.67 6.83
CA ASN A 86 -1.25 -15.23 6.60
C ASN A 86 -2.66 -14.68 6.76
N LYS A 87 -2.76 -13.47 7.32
CA LYS A 87 -4.00 -12.69 7.40
C LYS A 87 -3.86 -11.46 6.52
N VAL A 88 -4.84 -11.25 5.65
CA VAL A 88 -4.86 -10.13 4.70
C VAL A 88 -6.17 -9.38 4.86
N VAL A 89 -6.07 -8.05 4.95
CA VAL A 89 -7.24 -7.15 4.93
C VAL A 89 -7.40 -6.65 3.51
N LEU A 90 -8.61 -6.73 2.97
CA LEU A 90 -8.94 -6.25 1.64
C LEU A 90 -10.19 -5.37 1.69
N LYS A 91 -10.25 -4.36 0.82
CA LYS A 91 -11.45 -3.54 0.55
C LYS A 91 -11.91 -3.69 -0.90
N GLU A 92 -13.07 -3.15 -1.21
CA GLU A 92 -13.55 -3.05 -2.59
C GLU A 92 -12.55 -2.27 -3.47
N GLY A 93 -12.30 -2.80 -4.67
CA GLY A 93 -11.33 -2.28 -5.62
C GLY A 93 -9.89 -2.76 -5.39
N ASP A 94 -9.57 -3.38 -4.24
CA ASP A 94 -8.22 -3.87 -4.01
C ASP A 94 -7.89 -5.07 -4.92
N PRO A 95 -6.67 -5.11 -5.47
CA PRO A 95 -6.16 -6.29 -6.12
C PRO A 95 -5.66 -7.30 -5.09
N PHE A 96 -5.93 -8.58 -5.32
CA PHE A 96 -5.23 -9.67 -4.64
C PHE A 96 -4.80 -10.72 -5.66
N TYR A 97 -3.76 -11.47 -5.33
CA TYR A 97 -3.27 -12.55 -6.18
C TYR A 97 -3.80 -13.88 -5.64
N ALA A 98 -4.14 -14.82 -6.50
CA ALA A 98 -4.35 -16.22 -6.15
C ALA A 98 -4.17 -17.10 -7.39
N ASN A 99 -3.65 -18.30 -7.23
CA ASN A 99 -3.40 -19.29 -8.27
C ASN A 99 -2.65 -18.69 -9.47
N ASN A 100 -1.66 -17.83 -9.20
CA ASN A 100 -0.90 -17.04 -10.19
C ASN A 100 -1.75 -16.11 -11.07
N LYS A 101 -2.97 -15.80 -10.66
CA LYS A 101 -3.86 -14.84 -11.28
C LYS A 101 -4.09 -13.64 -10.36
N LYS A 102 -4.35 -12.49 -10.97
CA LYS A 102 -4.72 -11.27 -10.27
C LYS A 102 -6.23 -11.13 -10.31
N TYR A 103 -6.83 -10.90 -9.15
CA TYR A 103 -8.26 -10.68 -8.97
C TYR A 103 -8.49 -9.29 -8.40
N PHE A 104 -9.61 -8.66 -8.75
CA PHE A 104 -10.05 -7.41 -8.14
C PHE A 104 -11.34 -7.61 -7.38
N ILE A 105 -11.42 -7.11 -6.14
CA ILE A 105 -12.66 -7.17 -5.38
C ILE A 105 -13.67 -6.18 -5.95
N ARG A 106 -14.87 -6.66 -6.25
CA ARG A 106 -15.99 -5.84 -6.75
C ARG A 106 -17.03 -5.56 -5.67
N ASN A 107 -17.32 -6.52 -4.81
CA ASN A 107 -18.27 -6.36 -3.71
C ASN A 107 -17.85 -7.27 -2.55
N ILE A 108 -18.03 -6.77 -1.32
CA ILE A 108 -17.81 -7.52 -0.08
C ILE A 108 -19.14 -7.61 0.68
N THR A 109 -19.50 -8.81 1.07
CA THR A 109 -20.62 -9.06 1.99
C THR A 109 -20.14 -9.84 3.21
N SER A 110 -21.03 -10.12 4.17
CA SER A 110 -20.72 -10.96 5.33
C SER A 110 -20.49 -12.44 4.98
N ASN A 111 -20.94 -12.89 3.80
CA ASN A 111 -21.03 -14.33 3.46
C ASN A 111 -20.24 -14.70 2.20
N TYR A 112 -19.99 -13.73 1.33
CA TYR A 112 -19.24 -13.92 0.08
C TYR A 112 -18.55 -12.63 -0.37
N ILE A 113 -17.56 -12.78 -1.25
CA ILE A 113 -17.03 -11.70 -2.08
C ILE A 113 -17.34 -11.95 -3.55
N THR A 114 -17.51 -10.88 -4.32
CA THR A 114 -17.43 -10.97 -5.78
C THR A 114 -16.11 -10.41 -6.26
N VAL A 115 -15.48 -11.15 -7.18
CA VAL A 115 -14.17 -10.83 -7.71
C VAL A 115 -14.22 -10.80 -9.23
N ASP A 116 -13.40 -9.94 -9.82
CA ASP A 116 -13.19 -9.87 -11.26
C ASP A 116 -11.92 -10.64 -11.64
N ASP A 117 -12.09 -11.70 -12.43
CA ASP A 117 -11.04 -12.49 -13.07
C ASP A 117 -10.99 -12.12 -14.56
N SER A 118 -10.19 -11.11 -14.90
CA SER A 118 -9.92 -10.73 -16.29
C SER A 118 -11.20 -10.46 -17.12
N GLY A 119 -12.18 -9.78 -16.52
CA GLY A 119 -13.47 -9.46 -17.16
C GLY A 119 -14.60 -10.43 -16.80
N ARG A 120 -14.35 -11.49 -16.04
CA ARG A 120 -15.37 -12.42 -15.55
C ARG A 120 -15.62 -12.21 -14.07
N ILE A 121 -16.87 -11.93 -13.71
CA ILE A 121 -17.27 -11.80 -12.31
C ILE A 121 -17.50 -13.20 -11.73
N GLN A 122 -16.80 -13.53 -10.66
CA GLN A 122 -16.93 -14.77 -9.89
C GLN A 122 -17.37 -14.45 -8.47
N THR A 123 -18.21 -15.32 -7.89
CA THR A 123 -18.63 -15.21 -6.49
C THR A 123 -17.91 -16.27 -5.68
N ILE A 124 -17.22 -15.86 -4.61
CA ILE A 124 -16.51 -16.75 -3.71
C ILE A 124 -17.23 -16.71 -2.37
N TYR A 125 -17.85 -17.82 -2.01
CA TYR A 125 -18.48 -17.98 -0.70
C TYR A 125 -17.43 -18.28 0.35
N PHE A 126 -17.63 -17.71 1.52
CA PHE A 126 -16.77 -17.96 2.65
C PHE A 126 -17.00 -19.36 3.19
N THR A 127 -15.89 -20.06 3.40
CA THR A 127 -15.90 -21.30 4.17
C THR A 127 -15.60 -20.97 5.62
N THR A 128 -16.38 -21.54 6.53
CA THR A 128 -15.98 -21.62 7.93
C THR A 128 -14.85 -22.62 8.00
N GLY A 129 -13.66 -22.16 8.42
CA GLY A 129 -12.49 -23.04 8.55
C GLY A 129 -12.79 -24.15 9.54
N GLY A 130 -13.13 -25.34 9.03
CA GLY A 130 -13.10 -26.58 9.79
C GLY A 130 -11.65 -26.95 10.06
N GLN A 131 -11.40 -27.39 11.29
CA GLN A 131 -10.10 -27.73 11.90
C GLN A 131 -9.10 -28.42 10.97
#